data_AF-A0A2U3GU15-F1
#
_entry.id   AF-A0A2U3GU15-F1
#
_cell.length_a   1.000
_cell.length_b   1.000
_cell.length_c   1.000
_cell.angle_alpha   90.00
_cell.angle_beta   90.00
_cell.angle_gamma   90.00
#
_symmetry.space_group_name_H-M   'P 1'
#
loop_
_entity.id
_entity.type
_entity.pdbx_description
1 polymer ?
#
loop_
_entity_poly.entity_id
_entity_poly.type
_entity_poly.pdbx_seq_one_letter_code
_entity_poly.pdbx_strand_id
1 'polypeptide(L)'
;MYLVPLLLGLGLTLVGLALATDHRGIARRIVDTYLNPAHADPSLLRTFSRLGVEYPGMDFLRYAPRQRRFVRFWGGLLSAFGLAFLAAGVVFLVRA
;
A
#
# COMPACT_ATOMS: atom_id res chain seq x y z
N MET A 1 -28.94 1.97 11.38
CA MET A 1 -28.38 1.82 10.02
C MET A 1 -26.98 2.45 9.85
N TYR A 2 -26.21 2.68 10.93
CA TYR A 2 -24.88 3.33 10.86
C TYR A 2 -23.70 2.35 11.01
N LEU A 3 -23.97 1.06 11.23
CA LEU A 3 -22.93 0.05 11.46
C LEU A 3 -22.07 -0.17 10.21
N VAL A 4 -22.69 -0.26 9.03
CA VAL A 4 -22.00 -0.48 7.76
C VAL A 4 -20.98 0.63 7.45
N PRO A 5 -21.33 1.94 7.49
CA PRO A 5 -20.34 2.99 7.27
C PRO A 5 -19.22 3.01 8.32
N LEU A 6 -19.53 2.73 9.59
CA LEU A 6 -18.50 2.64 10.64
C LEU A 6 -17.51 1.50 10.41
N LEU A 7 -18.01 0.32 10.00
CA LEU A 7 -17.17 -0.83 9.66
C LEU A 7 -16.31 -0.56 8.42
N LEU A 8 -16.84 0.15 7.41
CA LEU A 8 -16.06 0.57 6.25
C LEU A 8 -14.96 1.56 6.64
N GLY A 9 -15.26 2.54 7.50
CA GLY A 9 -14.26 3.48 8.03
C GLY A 9 -13.15 2.76 8.79
N LEU A 10 -13.51 1.80 9.64
CA LEU A 10 -12.55 0.97 10.38
C LEU A 10 -11.70 0.09 9.44
N GLY A 11 -12.32 -0.48 8.40
CA GLY A 11 -11.60 -1.24 7.39
C GLY A 11 -10.57 -0.37 6.67
N LEU A 12 -10.97 0.83 6.23
CA LEU A 12 -10.06 1.78 5.58
C LEU A 12 -8.90 2.22 6.49
N THR A 13 -9.18 2.50 7.77
CA THR A 13 -8.11 2.92 8.71
C THR A 13 -7.07 1.83 8.87
N LEU A 14 -7.51 0.59 9.10
CA LEU A 14 -6.64 -0.56 9.34
C LEU A 14 -5.84 -0.92 8.09
N VAL A 15 -6.49 -0.97 6.93
CA VAL A 15 -5.81 -1.25 5.65
C VAL A 15 -4.80 -0.14 5.32
N GLY A 16 -5.20 1.12 5.46
CA GLY A 16 -4.32 2.26 5.25
C GLY A 16 -3.13 2.25 6.19
N LEU A 17 -3.35 1.96 7.47
CA LEU A 17 -2.29 1.89 8.47
C LEU A 17 -1.33 0.74 8.16
N ALA A 18 -1.85 -0.44 7.82
CA ALA A 18 -1.03 -1.60 7.44
C ALA A 18 -0.14 -1.31 6.22
N LEU A 19 -0.66 -0.56 5.24
CA LEU A 19 0.10 -0.08 4.08
C LEU A 19 1.16 0.95 4.50
N ALA A 20 0.81 1.92 5.32
CA ALA A 20 1.68 3.00 5.78
C ALA A 20 2.88 2.48 6.57
N THR A 21 2.63 1.56 7.50
CA THR A 21 3.66 0.94 8.34
C THR A 21 4.39 -0.20 7.63
N ASP A 22 3.99 -0.55 6.41
CA ASP A 22 4.46 -1.74 5.68
C ASP A 22 4.40 -3.01 6.56
N HIS A 23 3.26 -3.18 7.24
CA HIS A 23 3.06 -4.29 8.16
C HIS A 23 3.26 -5.61 7.40
N ARG A 24 4.17 -6.47 7.88
CA ARG A 24 4.56 -7.73 7.22
C ARG A 24 5.03 -7.59 5.76
N GLY A 25 5.48 -6.41 5.33
CA GLY A 25 5.92 -6.19 3.95
C GLY A 25 4.78 -6.10 2.94
N ILE A 26 3.57 -5.72 3.36
CA ILE A 26 2.40 -5.58 2.46
C ILE A 26 2.66 -4.56 1.34
N ALA A 27 3.26 -3.41 1.64
CA ALA A 27 3.57 -2.41 0.61
C ALA A 27 4.57 -2.97 -0.39
N ARG A 28 5.53 -3.78 0.10
CA ARG A 28 6.45 -4.52 -0.76
C ARG A 28 5.74 -5.53 -1.65
N ARG A 29 4.85 -6.36 -1.11
CA ARG A 29 4.04 -7.31 -1.91
C ARG A 29 3.22 -6.60 -2.97
N ILE A 30 2.57 -5.49 -2.63
CA ILE A 30 1.74 -4.77 -3.59
C ILE A 30 2.56 -4.25 -4.76
N VAL A 31 3.72 -3.67 -4.47
CA VAL A 31 4.63 -3.20 -5.52
C VAL A 31 5.14 -4.37 -6.35
N ASP A 32 5.61 -5.43 -5.70
CA ASP A 32 6.23 -6.57 -6.36
C ASP A 32 5.20 -7.43 -7.17
N THR A 33 3.90 -7.40 -6.81
CA THR A 33 2.82 -8.16 -7.48
C THR A 33 2.00 -7.33 -8.48
N TYR A 34 1.59 -6.11 -8.12
CA TYR A 34 0.68 -5.30 -8.97
C TYR A 34 1.39 -4.24 -9.80
N LEU A 35 2.58 -3.79 -9.37
CA LEU A 35 3.32 -2.73 -10.05
C LEU A 35 4.54 -3.24 -10.81
N ASN A 36 4.91 -4.51 -10.63
CA ASN A 36 6.00 -5.16 -11.36
C ASN A 36 5.55 -5.52 -12.78
N PRO A 37 6.00 -4.79 -13.82
CA PRO A 37 5.55 -5.04 -15.19
C PRO A 37 6.04 -6.40 -15.71
N ALA A 38 7.20 -6.84 -15.24
CA ALA A 38 7.80 -8.09 -15.69
C ALA A 38 7.23 -9.32 -14.98
N HIS A 39 6.47 -9.13 -13.88
CA HIS A 39 6.11 -10.19 -12.92
C HIS A 39 7.30 -11.10 -12.54
N ALA A 40 8.51 -10.60 -12.77
CA ALA A 40 9.73 -11.35 -12.69
C ALA A 40 10.23 -11.32 -11.25
N ASP A 41 10.75 -12.46 -10.82
CA ASP A 41 11.24 -12.63 -9.46
C ASP A 41 12.35 -11.60 -9.16
N PRO A 42 12.26 -10.81 -8.08
CA PRO A 42 13.27 -9.80 -7.75
C PRO A 42 14.68 -10.38 -7.57
N SER A 43 14.76 -11.67 -7.23
CA SER A 43 16.01 -12.43 -7.14
C SER A 43 16.68 -12.60 -8.50
N LEU A 44 15.91 -12.97 -9.54
CA LEU A 44 16.38 -13.10 -10.91
C LEU A 44 16.89 -11.77 -11.47
N LEU A 45 16.13 -10.69 -11.27
CA LEU A 45 16.52 -9.36 -11.74
C LEU A 45 17.84 -8.87 -11.09
N ARG A 46 18.08 -9.21 -9.81
CA ARG A 46 19.38 -8.94 -9.15
C ARG A 46 20.53 -9.78 -9.70
N THR A 47 20.26 -11.02 -10.10
CA THR A 47 21.30 -11.87 -10.70
C THR A 47 21.70 -11.33 -12.06
N PHE A 48 20.73 -10.96 -12.91
CA PHE A 48 21.03 -10.30 -14.18
C PHE A 48 21.79 -8.98 -13.98
N SER A 49 21.45 -8.19 -12.95
CA SER A 49 22.12 -6.90 -12.71
C SER A 49 23.56 -7.09 -12.30
N ARG A 50 23.88 -8.18 -11.58
CA ARG A 50 25.26 -8.56 -11.24
C ARG A 50 26.04 -9.08 -12.45
N LEU A 51 25.36 -9.69 -13.41
CA LEU A 51 25.97 -10.20 -14.64
C LEU A 51 26.15 -9.12 -15.73
N GLY A 52 25.69 -7.88 -15.48
CA GLY A 52 25.79 -6.78 -16.43
C GLY A 52 24.89 -6.93 -17.66
N VAL A 53 23.90 -7.82 -17.60
CA VAL A 53 22.96 -8.07 -18.70
C VAL A 53 21.79 -7.10 -18.57
N GLU A 54 21.63 -6.19 -19.51
CA GLU A 54 20.50 -5.26 -19.53
C GLU A 54 19.18 -6.02 -19.74
N TYR A 55 18.29 -5.94 -18.75
CA TYR A 55 16.95 -6.52 -18.81
C TYR A 55 15.92 -5.40 -18.61
N PRO A 56 14.83 -5.33 -19.39
CA PRO A 56 13.85 -4.24 -19.28
C PRO A 56 13.21 -4.16 -17.89
N GLY A 57 13.20 -5.26 -17.12
CA GLY A 57 12.77 -5.28 -15.71
C GLY A 57 13.74 -4.65 -14.71
N MET A 58 14.95 -4.23 -15.11
CA MET A 58 15.93 -3.60 -14.20
C MET A 58 15.57 -2.17 -13.83
N ASP A 59 14.91 -1.43 -14.72
CA ASP A 59 14.44 -0.09 -14.39
C ASP A 59 13.42 -0.14 -13.24
N PHE A 60 12.60 -1.20 -13.20
CA PHE A 60 11.70 -1.44 -12.08
C PHE A 60 12.46 -1.59 -10.75
N LEU A 61 13.62 -2.27 -10.70
CA LEU A 61 14.42 -2.35 -9.48
C LEU A 61 14.89 -0.97 -8.98
N ARG A 62 15.19 -0.03 -9.89
CA ARG A 62 15.57 1.35 -9.53
C ARG A 62 14.37 2.14 -8.99
N TYR A 63 13.18 1.98 -9.56
CA TYR A 63 11.99 2.73 -9.16
C TYR A 63 11.17 2.09 -8.02
N ALA A 64 11.31 0.79 -7.80
CA ALA A 64 10.63 0.02 -6.74
C ALA A 64 10.70 0.66 -5.34
N PRO A 65 11.85 1.16 -4.83
CA PRO A 65 11.88 1.82 -3.52
C PRO A 65 11.05 3.11 -3.49
N ARG A 66 11.02 3.88 -4.59
CA ARG A 66 10.18 5.09 -4.70
C ARG A 66 8.70 4.73 -4.75
N GLN A 67 8.33 3.69 -5.48
CA GLN A 67 6.96 3.17 -5.52
C GLN A 67 6.50 2.63 -4.17
N ARG A 68 7.34 1.92 -3.42
CA ARG A 68 7.02 1.48 -2.04
C ARG A 68 6.76 2.66 -1.12
N ARG A 69 7.57 3.73 -1.23
CA ARG A 69 7.35 4.96 -0.46
C ARG A 69 6.03 5.64 -0.84
N PHE A 70 5.68 5.63 -2.12
CA PHE A 70 4.40 6.14 -2.60
C PHE A 70 3.22 5.32 -2.05
N VAL A 71 3.28 3.99 -2.09
CA VAL A 71 2.25 3.10 -1.51
C VAL A 71 2.08 3.35 -0.01
N ARG A 72 3.18 3.51 0.74
CA ARG A 72 3.12 3.86 2.17
C ARG A 72 2.48 5.22 2.40
N PHE A 73 2.81 6.23 1.59
CA PHE A 73 2.23 7.56 1.68
C PHE A 73 0.72 7.55 1.44
N TRP A 74 0.27 6.85 0.40
CA TRP A 74 -1.15 6.64 0.14
C TRP A 74 -1.84 5.83 1.22
N GLY A 75 -1.16 4.83 1.78
CA GLY A 75 -1.65 4.10 2.96
C GLY A 75 -1.93 5.04 4.13
N GLY A 76 -0.99 5.94 4.44
CA GLY A 76 -1.17 6.92 5.52
C GLY A 76 -2.34 7.87 5.27
N LEU A 77 -2.48 8.34 4.03
CA LEU A 77 -3.59 9.18 3.60
C LEU A 77 -4.94 8.43 3.71
N LEU A 78 -5.00 7.19 3.22
CA LEU A 78 -6.17 6.30 3.35
C LEU A 78 -6.56 6.11 4.82
N SER A 79 -5.56 5.94 5.69
CA SER A 79 -5.78 5.78 7.12
C SER A 79 -6.37 7.03 7.75
N ALA A 80 -5.83 8.20 7.44
CA ALA A 80 -6.34 9.49 7.93
C ALA A 80 -7.79 9.73 7.47
N PHE A 81 -8.10 9.45 6.19
CA PHE A 81 -9.46 9.55 5.66
C PHE A 81 -10.43 8.60 6.35
N GLY A 82 -10.03 7.33 6.55
CA GLY A 82 -10.84 6.38 7.29
C GLY A 82 -11.13 6.84 8.71
N LEU A 83 -10.14 7.45 9.38
CA LEU A 83 -10.25 7.93 10.76
C LEU A 83 -11.21 9.12 10.86
N ALA A 84 -11.10 10.07 9.92
CA ALA A 84 -12.01 11.19 9.82
C ALA A 84 -13.46 10.73 9.58
N PHE A 85 -13.64 9.74 8.70
CA PHE A 85 -14.96 9.17 8.42
C PHE A 85 -15.54 8.45 9.65
N LEU A 86 -14.71 7.70 10.38
CA LEU A 86 -15.08 7.05 11.64
C LEU A 86 -15.49 8.08 12.70
N ALA A 87 -14.69 9.13 12.87
CA ALA A 87 -14.98 10.21 13.82
C ALA A 87 -16.30 10.91 13.49
N ALA A 88 -16.52 11.28 12.24
CA ALA A 88 -17.78 11.88 11.78
C ALA A 88 -18.96 10.93 11.98
N GLY A 89 -18.80 9.64 11.62
CA GLY A 89 -19.83 8.62 11.79
C GLY A 89 -20.22 8.40 13.25
N VAL A 90 -19.26 8.40 14.18
CA VAL A 90 -19.53 8.31 15.62
C VAL A 90 -20.26 9.55 16.12
N VAL A 91 -19.84 10.75 15.71
CA VAL A 91 -20.51 12.01 16.08
C VAL A 91 -21.96 12.02 15.61
N PHE A 92 -22.22 11.58 14.37
CA PHE A 92 -23.58 11.45 13.85
C PHE A 92 -24.39 10.40 14.60
N LEU A 93 -23.79 9.27 14.97
CA LEU A 93 -24.46 8.23 15.74
C LEU A 93 -24.87 8.69 17.14
N VAL A 94 -24.02 9.48 17.82
CA VAL A 94 -24.30 10.00 19.17
C VAL A 94 -25.32 11.14 19.16
N ARG A 95 -25.42 11.88 18.04
CA ARG A 95 -26.38 12.99 17.89
C ARG A 95 -27.74 12.57 17.31
N ALA A 96 -27.87 11.34 16.82
CA ALA A 96 -29.12 10.78 16.29
C ALA A 96 -29.94 10.12 17.39
#